data_AF-D1A2A3-F1
#
_entry.id   AF-D1A2A3-F1
#
_cell.length_a   1.000
_cell.length_b   1.000
_cell.length_c   1.000
_cell.angle_alpha   90.00
_cell.angle_beta   90.00
_cell.angle_gamma   90.00
#
_symmetry.space_group_name_H-M   'P 1'
#
loop_
_entity.id
_entity.type
_entity.pdbx_description
1 polymer ?
#
loop_
_entity_poly.entity_id
_entity_poly.type
_entity_poly.pdbx_seq_one_letter_code
_entity_poly.pdbx_strand_id
1 'polypeptide(L)' 'MSDGGMKRRFDPGSAVAGLFFLAAAGVFLVTGLSGEPVAPPEILAAAVLLGLGLVGVVRVLTRGRRSH' A
#
# COMPACT_ATOMS: atom_id res chain seq x y z
N MET A 1 -0.21 19.86 -32.88
CA MET A 1 -0.17 18.39 -33.02
C MET A 1 0.20 17.81 -31.66
N SER A 2 -0.76 17.75 -30.75
CA SER A 2 -0.52 17.33 -29.35
C SER A 2 -1.74 16.57 -28.85
N ASP A 3 -1.91 15.33 -29.30
CA ASP A 3 -2.72 14.34 -28.58
C ASP A 3 -1.83 13.13 -28.29
N GLY A 4 -0.79 13.40 -27.51
CA GLY A 4 -0.06 12.36 -26.78
C GLY A 4 -0.92 11.93 -25.59
N GLY A 5 -2.07 11.29 -25.85
CA GLY A 5 -2.94 10.75 -24.82
C GLY A 5 -2.14 9.76 -23.97
N MET A 6 -1.75 10.20 -22.76
CA MET A 6 -1.12 9.34 -21.76
C MET A 6 -2.11 8.23 -21.43
N LYS A 7 -1.95 7.08 -22.08
CA LYS A 7 -2.58 5.83 -21.66
C LYS A 7 -2.00 5.47 -20.29
N ARG A 8 -2.52 6.09 -19.22
CA ARG A 8 -2.25 5.71 -17.83
C ARG A 8 -2.82 4.30 -17.65
N ARG A 9 -2.00 3.30 -17.97
CA ARG A 9 -2.28 1.90 -17.66
C ARG A 9 -2.38 1.79 -16.15
N PHE A 10 -3.53 1.35 -15.65
CA PHE A 10 -3.74 1.08 -14.24
C PHE A 10 -2.68 0.08 -13.74
N ASP A 11 -1.93 0.45 -12.70
CA ASP A 11 -0.93 -0.40 -12.04
C ASP A 11 -1.51 -0.86 -10.69
N PRO A 12 -2.01 -2.11 -10.59
CA PRO A 12 -2.61 -2.60 -9.36
C PRO A 12 -1.61 -2.65 -8.20
N GLY A 13 -0.30 -2.73 -8.48
CA GLY A 13 0.73 -2.68 -7.44
C GLY A 13 0.79 -1.30 -6.78
N SER A 14 0.66 -0.23 -7.56
CA SER A 14 0.60 1.14 -7.04
C SER A 14 -0.67 1.39 -6.20
N ALA A 15 -1.81 0.84 -6.63
CA ALA A 15 -3.07 0.96 -5.90
C ALA A 15 -3.01 0.25 -4.54
N VAL A 16 -2.49 -0.98 -4.50
CA VAL A 16 -2.36 -1.76 -3.25
C VAL A 16 -1.36 -1.11 -2.29
N ALA A 17 -0.24 -0.57 -2.80
CA ALA A 17 0.70 0.20 -1.98
C ALA A 17 0.04 1.45 -1.37
N GLY A 18 -0.70 2.21 -2.17
CA GLY A 18 -1.43 3.38 -1.69
C GLY A 18 -2.45 3.03 -0.60
N LEU A 19 -3.19 1.93 -0.77
CA LEU A 19 -4.16 1.45 0.21
C LEU A 19 -3.49 1.04 1.54
N PHE A 20 -2.34 0.35 1.46
CA PHE A 20 -1.55 -0.02 2.62
C PHE A 20 -1.07 1.21 3.40
N PHE A 21 -0.47 2.17 2.70
CA PHE A 21 0.01 3.40 3.34
C PHE A 21 -1.15 4.24 3.92
N LEU A 22 -2.30 4.28 3.24
CA LEU A 22 -3.48 4.98 3.75
C LEU A 22 -4.01 4.34 5.04
N ALA A 23 -4.07 3.01 5.10
CA ALA A 23 -4.47 2.29 6.31
C ALA A 23 -3.47 2.55 7.45
N ALA A 24 -2.16 2.47 7.18
CA ALA A 24 -1.12 2.76 8.16
C ALA A 24 -1.21 4.21 8.69
N ALA A 25 -1.45 5.17 7.80
CA ALA A 25 -1.66 6.57 8.16
C ALA A 25 -2.91 6.75 9.05
N GLY A 26 -4.00 6.04 8.75
CA GLY A 26 -5.21 6.04 9.58
C GLY A 26 -4.95 5.54 11.01
N VAL A 27 -4.21 4.44 11.15
CA VAL A 27 -3.82 3.91 12.47
C VAL A 27 -2.97 4.93 13.25
N PHE A 28 -2.00 5.56 12.59
CA PHE A 28 -1.17 6.58 13.21
C PHE A 28 -1.97 7.81 13.63
N LEU A 29 -2.92 8.23 12.78
CA LEU A 29 -3.81 9.35 13.07
C LEU A 29 -4.70 9.07 14.30
N VAL A 30 -5.33 7.89 14.36
CA VAL A 30 -6.15 7.51 15.51
C VAL A 30 -5.30 7.41 16.78
N THR A 31 -4.11 6.80 16.70
CA THR A 31 -3.18 6.73 17.84
C THR A 31 -2.81 8.13 18.35
N GLY A 32 -2.49 9.06 17.46
CA GLY A 32 -2.17 10.45 17.81
C GLY A 32 -3.35 11.22 18.40
N LEU A 33 -4.58 10.97 17.93
CA LEU A 33 -5.80 11.61 18.45
C LEU A 33 -6.25 11.02 19.80
N SER A 34 -6.07 9.71 19.99
CA SER A 34 -6.49 9.02 21.21
C SER A 34 -5.49 9.13 22.35
N GLY A 35 -4.21 9.40 22.06
CA GLY A 35 -3.13 9.43 23.06
C GLY A 35 -2.75 8.05 23.62
N GLU A 36 -3.51 7.02 23.26
CA GLU A 36 -3.30 5.62 23.64
C GLU A 36 -3.00 4.77 22.38
N PRO A 37 -2.14 3.75 22.50
CA PRO A 37 -1.86 2.83 21.41
C PRO A 37 -3.14 2.11 20.94
N VAL A 38 -3.43 2.16 19.64
CA VAL A 38 -4.59 1.45 19.04
C VAL A 38 -4.45 -0.07 19.14
N ALA A 39 -3.21 -0.56 19.15
CA ALA A 39 -2.88 -1.97 19.37
C ALA A 39 -1.48 -2.08 20.00
N PRO A 40 -1.18 -3.23 20.65
CA PRO A 40 0.18 -3.53 21.12
C PRO A 40 1.22 -3.40 20.00
N PRO A 41 2.44 -2.92 20.31
CA PRO A 41 3.50 -2.73 19.31
C PRO A 41 3.83 -3.99 18.53
N GLU A 42 3.78 -5.18 19.14
CA GLU A 42 4.05 -6.43 18.43
C GLU A 42 3.00 -6.70 17.33
N ILE A 43 1.74 -6.39 17.59
CA ILE A 43 0.65 -6.57 16.61
C ILE A 43 0.81 -5.58 15.46
N LEU A 44 1.16 -4.32 15.76
CA LEU A 44 1.43 -3.31 14.72
C LEU A 44 2.62 -3.70 13.85
N ALA A 45 3.70 -4.17 14.46
CA ALA A 45 4.88 -4.65 13.73
C ALA A 45 4.52 -5.83 12.81
N ALA A 46 3.80 -6.83 13.33
CA ALA A 46 3.35 -7.98 12.54
C ALA A 46 2.42 -7.55 11.38
N ALA A 47 1.46 -6.67 11.64
CA ALA A 47 0.54 -6.16 10.62
C ALA A 47 1.27 -5.39 9.50
N VAL A 48 2.27 -4.56 9.87
CA VAL A 48 3.11 -3.84 8.92
C VAL A 48 3.93 -4.82 8.07
N LEU A 49 4.56 -5.82 8.68
CA LEU A 49 5.33 -6.83 7.95
C LEU A 49 4.46 -7.63 6.98
N LEU A 50 3.27 -8.07 7.42
CA LEU A 50 2.31 -8.77 6.57
C LEU A 50 1.84 -7.91 5.41
N GLY A 51 1.53 -6.63 5.68
CA GLY A 51 1.10 -5.69 4.63
C GLY A 51 2.23 -5.36 3.65
N LEU A 52 3.47 -5.16 4.10
CA LEU A 52 4.63 -4.97 3.24
C LEU A 52 4.90 -6.22 2.38
N GLY A 53 4.77 -7.42 2.96
CA GLY A 53 4.86 -8.69 2.23
C GLY A 53 3.80 -8.79 1.14
N LEU A 54 2.53 -8.49 1.46
CA LEU A 54 1.43 -8.50 0.50
C LEU A 54 1.64 -7.50 -0.64
N VAL A 55 2.05 -6.27 -0.32
CA VAL A 55 2.40 -5.24 -1.33
C VAL A 55 3.52 -5.73 -2.24
N GLY A 56 4.55 -6.35 -1.67
CA GLY A 56 5.65 -6.96 -2.43
C GLY A 56 5.18 -8.04 -3.40
N VAL A 57 4.37 -8.99 -2.93
CA VAL A 57 3.81 -10.07 -3.75
C VAL A 57 2.95 -9.50 -4.89
N VAL A 58 2.02 -8.61 -4.59
CA VAL A 58 1.17 -7.98 -5.63
C VAL A 58 2.03 -7.25 -6.65
N ARG A 59 3.04 -6.49 -6.21
CA ARG A 59 3.94 -5.75 -7.11
C ARG A 59 4.75 -6.69 -8.01
N VAL A 60 5.20 -7.83 -7.50
CA VAL A 60 5.91 -8.84 -8.32
C VAL A 60 4.97 -9.46 -9.34
N LEU A 61 3.76 -9.86 -8.92
CA LEU A 61 2.75 -10.45 -9.80
C LEU A 61 2.28 -9.49 -10.90
N THR A 62 2.11 -8.20 -10.57
CA THR A 62 1.72 -7.18 -11.56
C THR A 62 2.86 -6.78 -12.48
N ARG A 63 4.11 -6.81 -12.01
CA ARG A 63 5.30 -6.50 -12.83
C ARG A 63 5.64 -7.61 -13.83
N GLY A 64 5.44 -8.87 -13.47
CA GLY A 64 5.64 -10.03 -14.36
C GLY A 64 4.66 -10.10 -15.53
N ARG A 65 3.44 -9.57 -15.38
CA ARG A 65 2.41 -9.51 -16.45
C ARG A 65 2.70 -8.51 -17.58
N ARG A 66 3.88 -7.87 -17.60
CA ARG A 66 4.28 -6.89 -18.61
C ARG A 66 5.16 -7.47 -19.72
N SER A 67 5.55 -8.75 -19.64
CA SER A 67 6.48 -9.41 -20.58
C SER A 67 5.92 -10.62 -21.32
N HIS A 68 4.59 -10.80 -21.36
CA HIS A 68 3.97 -11.81 -22.22
C HIS A 68 2.83 -11.21 -23.03
#